data_AF-A0A7Z1BK88-F1
#
_entry.id   AF-A0A7Z1BK88-F1
#
_cell.length_a   1.000
_cell.length_b   1.000
_cell.length_c   1.000
_cell.angle_alpha   90.00
_cell.angle_beta   90.00
_cell.angle_gamma   90.00
#
_symmetry.space_group_name_H-M   'P 1'
#
loop_
_entity.id
_entity.type
_entity.pdbx_description
1 polymer ?
#
loop_
_entity_poly.entity_id
_entity_poly.type
_entity_poly.pdbx_seq_one_letter_code
_entity_poly.pdbx_strand_id
1 'polypeptide(L)' 'MSSIYSVEYQLVINILKSERLKAGLTQKQFAEKVGKPQSFISKVESGERRLDFVEFIHLARLLSLDPCEIMLKIP' A
#
# COMPACT_ATOMS: atom_id res chain seq x y z
N MET A 1 -7.08 20.77 -4.55
CA MET A 1 -7.53 19.43 -4.11
C MET A 1 -6.30 18.63 -3.73
N SER A 2 -6.17 18.18 -2.47
CA SER A 2 -4.99 17.45 -2.01
C SER A 2 -4.96 16.06 -2.65
N SER A 3 -3.85 15.72 -3.33
CA SER A 3 -3.60 14.49 -4.09
C SER A 3 -3.89 13.16 -3.34
N ILE A 4 -4.09 13.19 -2.02
CA ILE A 4 -4.47 12.05 -1.17
C ILE A 4 -5.90 11.56 -1.44
N TYR A 5 -6.79 12.47 -1.87
CA TYR A 5 -8.19 12.16 -2.20
C TYR A 5 -8.40 11.87 -3.70
N SER A 6 -7.32 11.83 -4.48
CA SER A 6 -7.41 11.43 -5.87
C SER A 6 -7.87 9.97 -5.93
N VAL A 7 -8.76 9.67 -6.87
CA VAL A 7 -9.33 8.33 -7.06
C VAL A 7 -8.20 7.33 -7.35
N GLU A 8 -7.19 7.80 -8.07
CA GLU A 8 -5.96 7.12 -8.45
C GLU A 8 -5.14 6.71 -7.22
N TYR A 9 -4.95 7.62 -6.25
CA TYR A 9 -4.21 7.30 -5.03
C TYR A 9 -4.95 6.26 -4.19
N GLN A 10 -6.27 6.39 -4.05
CA GLN A 10 -7.08 5.40 -3.33
C GLN A 10 -7.05 4.03 -4.03
N LEU A 11 -6.99 3.99 -5.36
CA LEU A 11 -6.84 2.75 -6.12
C LEU A 11 -5.54 2.02 -5.76
N VAL A 12 -4.41 2.73 -5.70
CA VAL A 12 -3.11 2.16 -5.30
C VAL A 12 -3.18 1.56 -3.90
N ILE A 13 -3.72 2.30 -2.92
CA ILE A 13 -3.86 1.82 -1.54
C ILE A 13 -4.75 0.59 -1.47
N ASN A 14 -5.86 0.58 -2.21
CA ASN A 14 -6.79 -0.54 -2.25
C ASN A 14 -6.18 -1.80 -2.88
N ILE A 15 -5.36 -1.65 -3.92
CA ILE A 15 -4.62 -2.77 -4.52
C ILE A 15 -3.68 -3.39 -3.49
N LEU A 16 -2.83 -2.58 -2.84
CA LEU A 16 -1.90 -3.08 -1.81
C LEU A 16 -2.62 -3.75 -0.64
N LYS A 17 -3.70 -3.14 -0.15
CA LYS A 17 -4.53 -3.69 0.94
C LYS A 17 -5.17 -5.02 0.55
N SER A 18 -5.70 -5.11 -0.66
CA SER A 18 -6.35 -6.32 -1.17
C SER A 18 -5.36 -7.47 -1.26
N GLU A 19 -4.16 -7.22 -1.77
CA GLU A 19 -3.11 -8.23 -1.89
C GLU A 19 -2.56 -8.65 -0.53
N ARG A 20 -2.44 -7.73 0.44
CA ARG A 20 -2.14 -8.09 1.84
C ARG A 20 -3.18 -9.05 2.41
N LEU A 21 -4.46 -8.78 2.18
CA LEU A 21 -5.54 -9.63 2.67
C LEU A 21 -5.55 -11.00 1.98
N LYS A 22 -5.29 -11.07 0.67
CA LYS A 22 -5.13 -12.33 -0.07
C LYS A 22 -3.94 -13.15 0.44
N ALA A 23 -2.86 -12.49 0.85
CA ALA A 23 -1.72 -13.12 1.49
C ALA A 23 -2.00 -13.58 2.94
N GLY A 24 -3.21 -13.34 3.48
CA GLY A 24 -3.60 -13.74 4.84
C GLY A 24 -2.87 -12.98 5.95
N LEU A 25 -2.25 -11.84 5.65
CA LEU A 25 -1.45 -11.08 6.60
C LEU A 25 -2.32 -10.07 7.34
N THR A 26 -2.21 -10.02 8.67
CA THR A 26 -2.70 -8.87 9.45
C THR A 26 -1.84 -7.63 9.19
N GLN A 27 -2.36 -6.43 9.51
CA GLN A 27 -1.58 -5.20 9.42
C GLN A 27 -0.31 -5.27 10.29
N LYS A 28 -0.37 -5.92 11.45
CA LYS A 28 0.78 -6.10 12.34
C LYS A 28 1.86 -6.98 11.70
N GLN A 29 1.48 -8.17 11.21
CA GLN A 29 2.41 -9.08 10.54
C GLN A 29 3.03 -8.46 9.28
N PHE A 30 2.25 -7.70 8.51
CA PHE A 30 2.79 -7.01 7.36
C PHE A 30 3.75 -5.89 7.77
N ALA A 31 3.41 -5.09 8.79
CA ALA A 31 4.29 -4.05 9.29
C ALA A 31 5.62 -4.61 9.82
N GLU A 32 5.60 -5.78 10.47
CA GLU A 32 6.81 -6.51 10.89
C GLU A 32 7.70 -6.88 9.69
N LYS A 33 7.13 -7.39 8.59
CA LYS A 33 7.87 -7.65 7.35
C LYS A 33 8.49 -6.40 6.73
N VAL A 34 7.80 -5.26 6.84
CA VAL A 34 8.24 -3.96 6.31
C VAL A 34 9.26 -3.29 7.24
N GLY A 35 9.42 -3.76 8.48
CA GLY A 35 10.27 -3.11 9.50
C GLY A 35 9.69 -1.78 9.99
N LYS A 36 8.36 -1.67 10.06
CA LYS A 36 7.64 -0.46 10.50
C LYS A 36 6.63 -0.79 11.61
N PRO A 37 6.18 0.21 12.40
CA PRO A 37 5.08 0.01 13.35
C PRO A 37 3.77 -0.35 12.64
N GLN A 38 2.88 -1.12 13.27
CA GLN A 38 1.55 -1.43 12.70
C GLN A 38 0.75 -0.16 12.34
N SER A 39 0.92 0.92 13.11
CA SER A 39 0.27 2.21 12.85
C SER A 39 0.69 2.83 11.52
N PHE A 40 1.88 2.50 10.99
CA PHE A 40 2.29 2.91 9.65
C PHE A 40 1.35 2.32 8.59
N ILE A 41 1.13 0.99 8.62
CA ILE A 41 0.26 0.30 7.67
C ILE A 41 -1.19 0.76 7.84
N SER A 42 -1.67 0.91 9.08
CA SER A 42 -3.03 1.40 9.33
C SER A 42 -3.27 2.78 8.73
N LYS A 43 -2.34 3.72 8.91
CA LYS A 43 -2.48 5.10 8.41
C LYS A 43 -2.34 5.18 6.90
N VAL A 44 -1.52 4.33 6.30
CA VAL A 44 -1.44 4.20 4.83
C VAL A 44 -2.77 3.68 4.28
N GLU A 45 -3.31 2.60 4.86
CA GLU A 45 -4.57 1.99 4.43
C GLU A 45 -5.82 2.84 4.68
N SER A 46 -5.80 3.75 5.67
CA SER A 46 -6.87 4.72 5.92
C SER A 46 -6.71 6.02 5.13
N GLY A 47 -5.57 6.21 4.43
CA GLY A 47 -5.26 7.45 3.73
C GLY A 47 -4.86 8.62 4.64
N GLU A 48 -4.71 8.39 5.95
CA GLU A 48 -4.21 9.40 6.90
C GLU A 48 -2.73 9.73 6.69
N ARG A 49 -1.97 8.80 6.09
CA ARG A 49 -0.56 8.98 5.74
C ARG A 49 -0.34 8.79 4.25
N ARG A 50 0.38 9.75 3.65
CA ARG A 50 0.90 9.60 2.29
C ARG A 50 1.94 8.50 2.22
N LEU A 51 1.81 7.65 1.22
CA LEU A 51 2.76 6.65 0.81
C LEU A 51 3.60 7.27 -0.30
N ASP A 52 4.90 7.36 -0.08
CA ASP A 52 5.80 7.81 -1.15
C ASP A 52 6.08 6.68 -2.17
N PHE A 53 6.70 7.04 -3.29
CA PHE A 53 6.94 6.09 -4.38
C PHE A 53 7.89 4.95 -4.01
N VAL A 54 8.89 5.21 -3.16
CA VAL A 54 9.86 4.20 -2.70
C VAL A 54 9.19 3.23 -1.73
N GLU A 55 8.38 3.74 -0.81
CA GLU A 55 7.56 2.95 0.08
C GLU A 55 6.56 2.09 -0.69
N PHE A 56 5.91 2.65 -1.73
CA PHE A 56 5.03 1.90 -2.62
C PHE A 56 5.76 0.71 -3.28
N ILE A 57 6.91 0.93 -3.91
CA ILE A 57 7.70 -0.15 -4.52
C ILE A 57 8.06 -1.21 -3.50
N HIS A 58 8.47 -0.80 -2.30
CA HIS A 58 8.87 -1.72 -1.25
C HIS A 58 7.69 -2.58 -0.75
N LEU A 59 6.54 -1.98 -0.48
CA LEU A 59 5.32 -2.69 -0.07
C LEU A 59 4.84 -3.66 -1.17
N ALA A 60 4.83 -3.22 -2.43
CA ALA A 60 4.41 -4.04 -3.55
C ALA A 60 5.29 -5.30 -3.68
N ARG A 61 6.61 -5.14 -3.62
CA ARG A 61 7.55 -6.28 -3.70
C ARG A 61 7.41 -7.24 -2.52
N LEU A 62 7.17 -6.75 -1.31
CA LEU A 62 6.94 -7.60 -0.13
C LEU A 62 5.62 -8.39 -0.20
N LEU A 63 4.68 -7.94 -1.04
CA LEU A 63 3.45 -8.64 -1.38
C LEU A 63 3.58 -9.49 -2.65
N SER A 64 4.79 -9.67 -3.17
CA SER A 64 5.08 -10.39 -4.42
C SER A 64 4.37 -9.81 -5.65
N LEU A 65 4.16 -8.50 -5.66
CA LEU A 65 3.61 -7.76 -6.80
C LEU A 65 4.72 -7.06 -7.59
N ASP A 66 4.54 -6.94 -8.90
CA ASP A 66 5.32 -6.03 -9.72
C ASP A 66 4.74 -4.60 -9.63
N PRO A 67 5.50 -3.60 -9.12
CA PRO A 67 5.06 -2.21 -9.10
C PRO A 67 4.61 -1.69 -10.48
N CYS A 68 5.25 -2.15 -11.56
CA CYS A 68 4.91 -1.73 -12.93
C CYS A 68 3.50 -2.19 -13.32
N GLU A 69 3.09 -3.40 -12.96
CA GLU A 69 1.74 -3.91 -13.22
C GLU A 69 0.66 -3.10 -12.49
N ILE A 70 0.98 -2.59 -11.30
CA ILE A 70 0.06 -1.73 -10.55
C ILE A 70 -0.06 -0.37 -11.24
N MET A 71 1.08 0.22 -11.66
CA MET A 71 1.10 1.52 -12.34
C MET A 71 0.27 1.53 -13.63
N LEU A 72 0.29 0.44 -14.40
CA LEU A 72 -0.50 0.30 -15.64
C LEU A 72 -2.01 0.22 -15.41
N LYS A 73 -2.47 0.00 -14.17
CA LYS A 73 -3.89 -0.06 -13.80
C LYS A 73 -4.46 1.29 -13.35
N ILE A 74 -3.61 2.29 -13.19
CA ILE A 74 -3.99 3.64 -12.78
C ILE A 74 -4.33 4.43 -14.04
N PRO A 75 -5.54 5.04 -14.13
CA PRO A 75 -5.98 5.81 -15.30
C PRO A 75 -5.24 7.14 -15.48
#